data_AF-A0A4R3U1X2-F1
#
_entry.id   AF-A0A4R3U1X2-F1
#
_cell.length_a   1.000
_cell.length_b   1.000
_cell.length_c   1.000
_cell.angle_alpha   90.00
_cell.angle_beta   90.00
_cell.angle_gamma   90.00
#
_symmetry.space_group_name_H-M   'P 1'
#
loop_
_entity.id
_entity.type
_entity.pdbx_description
1 polymer ?
#
loop_
_entity_poly.entity_id
_entity_poly.type
_entity_poly.pdbx_seq_one_letter_code
_entity_poly.pdbx_strand_id
1 'polypeptide(L)'
;MAQQRFTSSFREALWETYDKKCFHGGTELLLLDMRVDHIVPEHLHRGGEEERVSALTTLGLPLDFDILGHGNLVPSCERCNSQKGGLLLIGGAVAIALTRVQRNLPKLEENLKKLRKARQLEDILLAVARSLEKGVFTQAEFFEQLREMGIGGSNETERSDEAALIPEDVWGEIDHKLEYRKLTHQKSLSIDSLNEQRLTIGRDLFCLSIYLGEITARKEASGSGLYVVESNKREIVFTVANDTVTVVSGP
;
A
#
# COMPACT_ATOMS: atom_id res chain seq x y z
N MET A 1 12.79 -13.74 -24.13
CA MET A 1 12.34 -12.74 -23.12
C MET A 1 11.09 -12.06 -23.64
N ALA A 2 10.19 -11.61 -22.75
CA ALA A 2 9.03 -10.82 -23.16
C ALA A 2 9.49 -9.53 -23.87
N GLN A 3 8.86 -9.23 -24.99
CA GLN A 3 9.09 -8.03 -25.79
C GLN A 3 8.08 -6.93 -25.48
N GLN A 4 6.92 -7.27 -24.89
CA GLN A 4 5.96 -6.31 -24.37
C GLN A 4 6.61 -5.50 -23.23
N ARG A 5 6.51 -4.16 -23.34
CA ARG A 5 7.04 -3.25 -22.33
C ARG A 5 5.95 -2.93 -21.31
N PHE A 6 6.31 -3.01 -20.04
CA PHE A 6 5.42 -2.70 -18.92
C PHE A 6 5.96 -1.50 -18.15
N THR A 7 5.07 -0.58 -17.78
CA THR A 7 5.42 0.55 -16.92
C THR A 7 5.67 0.07 -15.49
N SER A 8 6.41 0.86 -14.71
CA SER A 8 6.63 0.56 -13.28
C SER A 8 5.32 0.48 -12.51
N SER A 9 4.37 1.40 -12.77
CA SER A 9 3.06 1.39 -12.13
C SER A 9 2.23 0.16 -12.50
N PHE A 10 2.31 -0.32 -13.75
CA PHE A 10 1.65 -1.58 -14.11
C PHE A 10 2.26 -2.76 -13.36
N ARG A 11 3.59 -2.83 -13.30
CA ARG A 11 4.31 -3.89 -12.57
C ARG A 11 3.94 -3.90 -11.09
N GLU A 12 3.88 -2.73 -10.46
CA GLU A 12 3.47 -2.57 -9.08
C GLU A 12 2.01 -2.98 -8.85
N ALA A 13 1.08 -2.53 -9.70
CA ALA A 13 -0.32 -2.95 -9.60
C ALA A 13 -0.48 -4.47 -9.73
N LEU A 14 0.24 -5.08 -10.67
CA LEU A 14 0.22 -6.52 -10.86
C LEU A 14 0.81 -7.25 -9.65
N TRP A 15 1.92 -6.77 -9.10
CA TRP A 15 2.55 -7.32 -7.91
C TRP A 15 1.62 -7.29 -6.68
N GLU A 16 0.98 -6.16 -6.41
CA GLU A 16 0.02 -6.00 -5.31
C GLU A 16 -1.25 -6.84 -5.52
N THR A 17 -1.67 -7.03 -6.77
CA THR A 17 -2.84 -7.85 -7.10
C THR A 17 -2.68 -9.29 -6.61
N TYR A 18 -1.47 -9.86 -6.76
CA TYR A 18 -1.16 -11.23 -6.35
C TYR A 18 -0.48 -11.29 -4.99
N ASP A 19 -0.76 -10.32 -4.12
CA ASP A 19 -0.26 -10.26 -2.73
C ASP A 19 1.25 -10.44 -2.64
N LYS A 20 1.97 -9.85 -3.61
CA LYS A 20 3.43 -9.83 -3.65
C LYS A 20 4.04 -11.22 -3.82
N LYS A 21 3.31 -12.15 -4.45
CA LYS A 21 3.74 -13.54 -4.63
C LYS A 21 3.89 -13.93 -6.10
N CYS A 22 4.81 -14.86 -6.34
CA CYS A 22 4.94 -15.53 -7.62
C CYS A 22 3.68 -16.34 -7.90
N PHE A 23 3.10 -16.14 -9.08
CA PHE A 23 1.87 -16.82 -9.48
C PHE A 23 2.01 -18.35 -9.50
N HIS A 24 3.17 -18.82 -9.97
CA HIS A 24 3.47 -20.24 -10.17
C HIS A 24 3.89 -20.93 -8.86
N GLY A 25 4.87 -20.35 -8.17
CA GLY A 25 5.48 -20.97 -6.98
C GLY A 25 4.89 -20.52 -5.64
N GLY A 26 4.11 -19.44 -5.61
CA GLY A 26 3.54 -18.88 -4.38
C GLY A 26 4.55 -18.20 -3.45
N THR A 27 5.84 -18.19 -3.80
CA THR A 27 6.91 -17.54 -3.03
C THR A 27 6.74 -16.03 -3.03
N GLU A 28 7.15 -15.38 -1.96
CA GLU A 28 7.20 -13.92 -1.92
C GLU A 28 8.14 -13.38 -3.01
N LEU A 29 7.78 -12.22 -3.54
CA LEU A 29 8.47 -11.50 -4.58
C LEU A 29 8.75 -10.09 -4.11
N LEU A 30 9.98 -9.64 -4.30
CA LEU A 30 10.27 -8.22 -4.31
C LEU A 30 9.89 -7.65 -5.68
N LEU A 31 9.42 -6.41 -5.71
CA LEU A 31 8.99 -5.75 -6.95
C LEU A 31 10.14 -5.66 -8.00
N LEU A 32 11.37 -5.49 -7.53
CA LEU A 32 12.57 -5.43 -8.37
C LEU A 32 12.86 -6.77 -9.06
N ASP A 33 12.63 -7.89 -8.37
CA ASP A 33 12.92 -9.24 -8.87
C ASP A 33 11.74 -9.84 -9.66
N MET A 34 10.57 -9.20 -9.60
CA MET A 34 9.38 -9.64 -10.30
C MET A 34 9.57 -9.59 -11.83
N ARG A 35 9.17 -10.65 -12.53
CA ARG A 35 8.98 -10.66 -13.98
C ARG A 35 7.48 -10.68 -14.27
N VAL A 36 7.08 -10.05 -15.38
CA VAL A 36 5.73 -10.22 -15.92
C VAL A 36 5.81 -11.40 -16.89
N ASP A 37 5.01 -12.44 -16.64
CA ASP A 37 4.93 -13.64 -17.45
C ASP A 37 3.58 -13.68 -18.17
N HIS A 38 3.59 -14.21 -19.38
CA HIS A 38 2.41 -14.45 -20.20
C HIS A 38 2.02 -15.92 -20.09
N ILE A 39 0.83 -16.23 -19.57
CA ILE A 39 0.36 -17.63 -19.44
C ILE A 39 0.38 -18.33 -20.80
N VAL A 40 -0.24 -17.70 -21.79
CA VAL A 40 -0.11 -18.02 -23.22
C VAL A 40 1.08 -17.22 -23.77
N PRO A 41 2.14 -17.87 -24.29
CA PRO A 41 3.38 -17.18 -24.63
C PRO A 41 3.24 -16.01 -25.63
N GLU A 42 3.95 -14.91 -25.37
CA GLU A 42 3.91 -13.70 -26.21
C GLU A 42 4.32 -13.96 -27.67
N HIS A 43 5.23 -14.90 -27.93
CA HIS A 43 5.70 -15.16 -29.29
C HIS A 43 4.57 -15.55 -30.24
N LEU A 44 3.49 -16.16 -29.75
CA LEU A 44 2.29 -16.50 -30.53
C LEU A 44 1.52 -15.27 -31.02
N HIS A 45 1.70 -14.11 -30.39
CA HIS A 45 1.13 -12.86 -30.89
C HIS A 45 1.85 -12.36 -32.15
N ARG A 46 3.16 -12.64 -32.26
CA ARG A 46 4.03 -12.17 -33.36
C ARG A 46 4.36 -13.27 -34.37
N GLY A 47 4.01 -14.51 -34.07
CA GLY A 47 4.23 -15.68 -34.92
C GLY A 47 3.27 -15.71 -36.11
N GLY A 48 3.34 -16.80 -36.87
CA GLY A 48 2.43 -17.03 -38.00
C GLY A 48 1.00 -17.24 -37.51
N GLU A 49 0.02 -16.82 -38.31
CA GLU A 49 -1.40 -16.97 -38.00
C GLU A 49 -1.78 -18.45 -37.76
N GLU A 50 -1.25 -19.37 -38.57
CA GLU A 50 -1.48 -20.80 -38.42
C GLU A 50 -0.98 -21.36 -37.07
N GLU A 51 0.22 -20.95 -36.65
CA GLU A 51 0.80 -21.37 -35.36
C GLU A 51 -0.05 -20.86 -34.20
N ARG A 52 -0.48 -19.60 -34.27
CA ARG A 52 -1.36 -18.98 -33.28
C ARG A 52 -2.70 -19.71 -33.20
N VAL A 53 -3.38 -19.91 -34.34
CA VAL A 53 -4.69 -20.56 -34.42
C VAL A 53 -4.60 -22.00 -33.90
N SER A 54 -3.56 -22.74 -34.29
CA SER A 54 -3.31 -24.10 -33.82
C SER A 54 -3.12 -24.16 -32.31
N ALA A 55 -2.30 -23.26 -31.75
CA ALA A 55 -2.06 -23.18 -30.31
C ALA A 55 -3.35 -22.83 -29.53
N LEU A 56 -4.09 -21.80 -29.95
CA LEU A 56 -5.33 -21.38 -29.28
C LEU A 56 -6.39 -22.50 -29.33
N THR A 57 -6.53 -23.16 -30.48
CA THR A 57 -7.45 -24.31 -30.64
C THR A 57 -7.06 -25.46 -29.71
N THR A 58 -5.77 -25.80 -29.65
CA THR A 58 -5.24 -26.85 -28.76
C THR A 58 -5.49 -26.54 -27.28
N LEU A 59 -5.45 -25.26 -26.92
CA LEU A 59 -5.72 -24.79 -25.56
C LEU A 59 -7.22 -24.62 -25.25
N GLY A 60 -8.11 -24.77 -26.24
CA GLY A 60 -9.54 -24.51 -26.10
C GLY A 60 -9.86 -23.03 -25.87
N LEU A 61 -9.01 -22.13 -26.36
CA LEU A 61 -9.18 -20.69 -26.23
C LEU A 61 -9.87 -20.08 -27.47
N PRO A 62 -10.61 -18.98 -27.31
CA PRO A 62 -11.14 -18.22 -28.44
C PRO A 62 -10.02 -17.77 -29.40
N LEU A 63 -10.29 -17.76 -30.70
CA LEU A 63 -9.31 -17.34 -31.71
C LEU A 63 -8.95 -15.86 -31.60
N ASP A 64 -9.85 -15.06 -31.04
CA ASP A 64 -9.68 -13.64 -30.74
C ASP A 64 -9.06 -13.39 -29.35
N PHE A 65 -8.56 -14.42 -28.65
CA PHE A 65 -7.90 -14.27 -27.35
C PHE A 65 -6.77 -13.23 -27.41
N ASP A 66 -6.85 -12.24 -26.52
CA ASP A 66 -5.87 -11.17 -26.42
C ASP A 66 -4.63 -11.64 -25.64
N ILE A 67 -3.61 -12.09 -26.39
CA ILE A 67 -2.34 -12.56 -25.84
C ILE A 67 -1.58 -11.45 -25.09
N LEU A 68 -1.74 -10.17 -25.47
CA LEU A 68 -1.06 -9.06 -24.81
C LEU A 68 -1.89 -8.44 -23.68
N GLY A 69 -3.15 -8.85 -23.57
CA GLY A 69 -4.12 -8.36 -22.62
C GLY A 69 -3.84 -8.78 -21.18
N HIS A 70 -4.36 -8.01 -20.23
CA HIS A 70 -4.17 -8.26 -18.80
C HIS A 70 -4.67 -9.64 -18.36
N GLY A 71 -5.66 -10.20 -19.07
CA GLY A 71 -6.19 -11.56 -18.86
C GLY A 71 -5.19 -12.69 -19.08
N ASN A 72 -3.99 -12.37 -19.57
CA ASN A 72 -2.91 -13.32 -19.82
C ASN A 72 -1.65 -13.05 -18.97
N LEU A 73 -1.64 -12.01 -18.14
CA LEU A 73 -0.44 -11.51 -17.46
C LEU A 73 -0.41 -11.87 -15.97
N VAL A 74 0.73 -12.36 -15.50
CA VAL A 74 0.95 -12.71 -14.09
C VAL A 74 2.33 -12.30 -13.59
N PRO A 75 2.50 -12.05 -12.28
CA PRO A 75 3.81 -11.86 -11.69
C PRO A 75 4.49 -13.21 -11.47
N SER A 76 5.77 -13.30 -11.82
CA SER A 76 6.57 -14.53 -11.71
C SER A 76 7.96 -14.21 -11.17
N CYS A 77 8.55 -15.15 -10.42
CA CYS A 77 9.97 -15.06 -10.09
C CYS A 77 10.81 -15.41 -11.31
N GLU A 78 12.08 -14.98 -11.32
CA GLU A 78 12.99 -15.28 -12.42
C GLU A 78 13.11 -16.78 -12.68
N ARG A 79 13.23 -17.60 -11.63
CA ARG A 79 13.33 -19.06 -11.76
C ARG A 79 12.12 -19.66 -12.48
N CYS A 80 10.89 -19.38 -12.04
CA CYS A 80 9.67 -19.93 -12.65
C CYS A 80 9.49 -19.42 -14.07
N ASN A 81 9.69 -18.12 -14.31
CA ASN A 81 9.58 -17.52 -15.63
C ASN A 81 10.59 -18.13 -16.62
N SER A 82 11.83 -18.32 -16.21
CA SER A 82 12.88 -18.93 -17.04
C SER A 82 12.64 -20.42 -17.27
N GLN A 83 12.15 -21.16 -16.27
CA GLN A 83 11.79 -22.59 -16.42
C GLN A 83 10.64 -22.80 -17.40
N LYS A 84 9.62 -21.93 -17.38
CA LYS A 84 8.53 -21.96 -18.36
C LYS A 84 9.03 -21.53 -19.74
N GLY A 85 9.78 -20.44 -19.81
CA GLY A 85 10.28 -19.88 -21.06
C GLY A 85 9.17 -19.65 -22.09
N GLY A 86 9.39 -20.08 -23.33
CA GLY A 86 8.40 -20.04 -24.40
C GLY A 86 7.47 -21.25 -24.45
N LEU A 87 7.52 -22.16 -23.47
CA LEU A 87 6.73 -23.38 -23.51
C LEU A 87 5.24 -23.08 -23.38
N LEU A 88 4.45 -23.73 -24.24
CA LEU A 88 3.00 -23.85 -24.07
C LEU A 88 2.74 -24.83 -22.94
N LEU A 89 2.07 -24.35 -21.89
CA LEU A 89 1.61 -25.24 -20.82
C LEU A 89 0.51 -26.17 -21.37
N ILE A 90 0.40 -27.36 -20.80
CA ILE A 90 -0.64 -28.33 -21.16
C ILE A 90 -2.03 -27.72 -20.90
N GLY A 91 -3.01 -27.96 -21.78
CA GLY A 91 -4.30 -27.26 -21.80
C GLY A 91 -5.00 -27.12 -20.45
N GLY A 92 -5.04 -28.18 -19.63
CA GLY A 92 -5.64 -28.12 -18.29
C GLY A 92 -4.93 -27.14 -17.34
N ALA A 93 -3.61 -27.04 -17.41
CA ALA A 93 -2.84 -26.08 -16.63
C ALA A 93 -3.08 -24.64 -17.08
N VAL A 94 -3.23 -24.41 -18.39
CA VAL A 94 -3.60 -23.10 -18.94
C VAL A 94 -4.99 -22.69 -18.48
N ALA A 95 -5.99 -23.58 -18.56
CA ALA A 95 -7.35 -23.28 -18.13
C ALA A 95 -7.43 -22.89 -16.65
N ILE A 96 -6.73 -23.63 -15.78
CA ILE A 96 -6.64 -23.32 -14.34
C ILE A 96 -5.94 -21.97 -14.14
N ALA A 97 -4.83 -21.72 -14.83
CA ALA A 97 -4.08 -20.47 -14.72
C ALA A 97 -4.93 -19.28 -15.15
N LEU A 98 -5.55 -19.32 -16.32
CA LEU A 98 -6.39 -18.25 -16.84
C LEU A 98 -7.63 -18.02 -15.96
N THR A 99 -8.22 -19.07 -15.38
CA THR A 99 -9.30 -18.92 -14.40
C THR A 99 -8.84 -18.12 -13.18
N ARG A 100 -7.62 -18.37 -12.69
CA ARG A 100 -7.03 -17.59 -11.59
C ARG A 100 -6.75 -16.15 -12.00
N VAL A 101 -6.31 -15.90 -13.23
CA VAL A 101 -6.10 -14.54 -13.75
C VAL A 101 -7.42 -13.78 -13.80
N GLN A 102 -8.46 -14.38 -14.38
CA GLN A 102 -9.80 -13.78 -14.50
C GLN A 102 -10.36 -13.35 -13.14
N ARG A 103 -10.21 -14.18 -12.10
CA ARG A 103 -10.64 -13.83 -10.73
C ARG A 103 -9.91 -12.62 -10.15
N ASN A 104 -8.69 -12.34 -10.60
CA ASN A 104 -7.86 -11.24 -10.11
C ASN A 104 -7.95 -9.98 -10.97
N LEU A 105 -8.57 -10.02 -12.15
CA LEU A 105 -8.69 -8.86 -13.04
C LEU A 105 -9.37 -7.66 -12.37
N PRO A 106 -10.49 -7.80 -11.63
CA PRO A 106 -11.10 -6.66 -10.96
C PRO A 106 -10.14 -5.97 -9.96
N LYS A 107 -9.37 -6.77 -9.21
CA LYS A 107 -8.37 -6.25 -8.25
C LYS A 107 -7.21 -5.55 -8.97
N LEU A 108 -6.77 -6.08 -10.12
CA LEU A 108 -5.76 -5.43 -10.95
C LEU A 108 -6.24 -4.07 -11.46
N GLU A 109 -7.46 -4.00 -11.98
CA GLU A 109 -8.05 -2.74 -12.46
C GLU A 109 -8.19 -1.72 -11.33
N GLU A 110 -8.59 -2.16 -10.13
CA GLU A 110 -8.66 -1.30 -8.96
C GLU A 110 -7.28 -0.74 -8.58
N ASN A 111 -6.26 -1.60 -8.53
CA ASN A 111 -4.89 -1.19 -8.21
C ASN A 111 -4.32 -0.22 -9.25
N LEU A 112 -4.58 -0.47 -10.55
CA LEU A 112 -4.20 0.46 -11.62
C LEU A 112 -4.88 1.83 -11.48
N LYS A 113 -6.16 1.87 -11.12
CA LYS A 113 -6.89 3.11 -10.85
C LYS A 113 -6.29 3.86 -9.64
N LYS A 114 -5.96 3.16 -8.56
CA LYS A 114 -5.33 3.74 -7.36
C LYS A 114 -3.98 4.38 -7.71
N LEU A 115 -3.10 3.65 -8.39
CA LEU A 115 -1.78 4.18 -8.77
C LEU A 115 -1.89 5.34 -9.75
N ARG A 116 -2.85 5.32 -10.68
CA ARG A 116 -3.10 6.46 -11.58
C ARG A 116 -3.51 7.71 -10.82
N LYS A 117 -4.41 7.59 -9.83
CA LYS A 117 -4.84 8.71 -8.99
C LYS A 117 -3.68 9.25 -8.15
N ALA A 118 -2.90 8.38 -7.52
CA ALA A 118 -1.74 8.78 -6.73
C ALA A 118 -0.71 9.56 -7.57
N ARG A 119 -0.41 9.06 -8.78
CA ARG A 119 0.49 9.75 -9.71
C ARG A 119 -0.03 11.10 -10.17
N GLN A 120 -1.33 11.21 -10.48
CA GLN A 120 -1.94 12.50 -10.83
C GLN A 120 -1.82 13.51 -9.70
N LEU A 121 -2.03 13.08 -8.45
CA LEU A 121 -1.84 13.93 -7.29
C LEU A 121 -0.38 14.38 -7.16
N GLU A 122 0.59 13.47 -7.30
CA GLU A 122 2.01 13.78 -7.24
C GLU A 122 2.43 14.79 -8.33
N ASP A 123 1.97 14.58 -9.57
CA ASP A 123 2.22 15.49 -10.68
C ASP A 123 1.67 16.91 -10.41
N ILE A 124 0.48 17.00 -9.82
CA ILE A 124 -0.13 18.28 -9.40
C ILE A 124 0.70 18.93 -8.30
N LEU A 125 1.04 18.20 -7.23
CA LEU A 125 1.83 18.72 -6.12
C LEU A 125 3.20 19.21 -6.58
N LEU A 126 3.84 18.49 -7.51
CA LEU A 126 5.13 18.89 -8.09
C LEU A 126 5.00 20.15 -8.96
N ALA A 127 3.90 20.30 -9.71
CA ALA A 127 3.62 21.51 -10.48
C ALA A 127 3.39 22.73 -9.58
N VAL A 128 2.68 22.55 -8.46
CA VAL A 128 2.49 23.58 -7.43
C VAL A 128 3.82 23.96 -6.80
N ALA A 129 4.63 22.99 -6.36
CA ALA A 129 5.94 23.23 -5.76
C ALA A 129 6.87 24.02 -6.70
N ARG A 130 6.96 23.62 -7.97
CA ARG A 130 7.75 24.33 -8.99
C ARG A 130 7.27 25.76 -9.24
N SER A 131 5.96 26.00 -9.16
CA SER A 131 5.39 27.33 -9.35
C SER A 131 5.69 28.25 -8.17
N LEU A 132 5.66 27.72 -6.93
CA LEU A 132 6.10 28.42 -5.72
C LEU A 132 7.60 28.76 -5.78
N GLU A 133 8.45 27.80 -6.15
CA GLU A 133 9.90 28.01 -6.29
C GLU A 133 10.25 29.10 -7.32
N LYS A 134 9.49 29.16 -8.42
CA LYS A 134 9.66 30.17 -9.47
C LYS A 134 9.03 31.52 -9.12
N GLY A 135 8.33 31.63 -8.00
CA GLY A 135 7.61 32.84 -7.59
C GLY A 135 6.46 33.21 -8.52
N VAL A 136 5.84 32.22 -9.20
CA VAL A 136 4.64 32.45 -10.02
C VAL A 136 3.47 32.91 -9.15
N PHE A 137 3.40 32.37 -7.94
CA PHE A 137 2.53 32.79 -6.85
C PHE A 137 3.22 32.50 -5.52
N THR A 138 2.76 33.14 -4.45
CA THR A 138 3.16 32.89 -3.07
C THR A 138 2.24 31.86 -2.42
N GLN A 139 2.67 31.27 -1.30
CA GLN A 139 1.82 30.35 -0.54
C GLN A 139 0.50 31.00 -0.11
N ALA A 140 0.53 32.28 0.28
CA ALA A 140 -0.66 33.03 0.68
C ALA A 140 -1.66 33.20 -0.47
N GLU A 141 -1.17 33.58 -1.66
CA GLU A 141 -2.01 33.71 -2.86
C GLU A 141 -2.62 32.36 -3.28
N PHE A 142 -1.87 31.26 -3.15
CA PHE A 142 -2.40 29.93 -3.43
C PHE A 142 -3.54 29.53 -2.48
N PHE A 143 -3.38 29.74 -1.18
CA PHE A 143 -4.43 29.45 -0.21
C PHE A 143 -5.65 30.37 -0.36
N GLU A 144 -5.43 31.63 -0.73
CA GLU A 144 -6.54 32.54 -1.02
C GLU A 144 -7.34 32.07 -2.23
N GLN A 145 -6.67 31.66 -3.31
CA GLN A 145 -7.36 31.10 -4.48
C GLN A 145 -8.14 29.82 -4.15
N LEU A 146 -7.59 28.94 -3.29
CA LEU A 146 -8.34 27.76 -2.85
C LEU A 146 -9.60 28.14 -2.06
N ARG A 147 -9.51 29.15 -1.18
CA ARG A 147 -10.65 29.69 -0.44
C ARG A 147 -11.70 30.30 -1.37
N GLU A 148 -11.28 31.10 -2.35
CA GLU A 148 -12.16 31.69 -3.37
C GLU A 148 -12.86 30.61 -4.21
N MET A 149 -12.20 29.49 -4.47
CA MET A 149 -12.78 28.32 -5.15
C MET A 149 -13.74 27.49 -4.27
N GLY A 150 -13.93 27.86 -3.00
CA GLY A 150 -14.75 27.11 -2.05
C GLY A 150 -14.13 25.79 -1.59
N ILE A 151 -12.82 25.61 -1.80
CA ILE A 151 -12.08 24.42 -1.41
C ILE A 151 -11.26 24.78 -0.15
N GLY A 152 -11.74 24.33 1.01
CA GLY A 152 -11.08 24.64 2.30
C GLY A 152 -11.89 25.49 3.27
N GLY A 153 -13.23 25.53 3.14
CA GLY A 153 -14.09 26.01 4.23
C GLY A 153 -14.17 24.96 5.33
N SER A 154 -13.38 25.12 6.39
CA SER A 154 -13.74 24.54 7.68
C SER A 154 -15.02 25.23 8.17
N ASN A 155 -15.99 24.43 8.64
CA ASN A 155 -16.92 24.86 9.67
C ASN A 155 -16.09 25.17 10.94
N GLU A 156 -15.45 26.34 10.95
CA GLU A 156 -14.64 26.84 12.07
C GLU A 156 -15.41 27.85 12.92
N THR A 157 -16.74 27.78 12.89
CA THR A 157 -17.59 28.58 13.77
C THR A 157 -18.44 27.63 14.62
N GLU A 158 -18.31 27.79 15.93
CA GLU A 158 -19.02 27.09 17.02
C GLU A 158 -18.37 25.80 17.54
N ARG A 159 -17.29 25.96 18.31
CA ARG A 159 -17.12 25.17 19.54
C ARG A 159 -16.26 25.92 20.56
N SER A 160 -16.89 26.92 21.18
CA SER A 160 -16.49 27.42 22.48
C SER A 160 -16.69 26.32 23.53
N ASP A 161 -15.66 26.07 24.33
CA ASP A 161 -15.76 25.62 25.72
C ASP A 161 -16.72 24.46 26.03
N GLU A 162 -16.36 23.25 25.62
CA GLU A 162 -16.79 22.05 26.36
C GLU A 162 -15.78 20.93 26.13
N ALA A 163 -14.97 20.68 27.16
CA ALA A 163 -14.13 19.50 27.28
C ALA A 163 -15.02 18.25 27.35
N ALA A 164 -15.45 17.77 26.18
CA ALA A 164 -16.12 16.48 26.06
C ALA A 164 -15.09 15.39 26.37
N LEU A 165 -15.18 14.85 27.58
CA LEU A 165 -14.61 13.56 27.99
C LEU A 165 -14.78 12.56 26.85
N ILE A 166 -13.67 12.04 26.33
CA ILE A 166 -13.68 10.89 25.42
C ILE A 166 -14.40 9.76 26.17
N PRO A 167 -15.49 9.21 25.63
CA PRO A 167 -16.18 8.08 26.23
C PRO A 167 -15.20 6.90 26.46
N GLU A 168 -15.31 6.24 27.61
CA GLU A 168 -14.43 5.13 28.02
C GLU A 168 -14.49 3.90 27.08
N ASP A 169 -15.36 3.91 26.07
CA ASP A 169 -15.69 2.79 25.18
C ASP A 169 -15.07 2.87 23.77
N VAL A 170 -14.18 3.85 23.48
CA VAL A 170 -13.53 3.99 22.16
C VAL A 170 -12.48 2.90 21.86
N TRP A 171 -12.16 2.04 22.82
CA TRP A 171 -11.26 0.88 22.64
C TRP A 171 -11.93 -0.34 21.96
N GLY A 172 -12.99 -0.12 21.18
CA GLY A 172 -13.64 -1.18 20.41
C GLY A 172 -12.70 -1.77 19.35
N GLU A 173 -12.32 -3.03 19.56
CA GLU A 173 -11.66 -3.98 18.65
C GLU A 173 -10.93 -3.36 17.43
N ILE A 174 -9.70 -2.89 17.66
CA ILE A 174 -8.76 -2.65 16.56
C ILE A 174 -8.46 -4.02 15.92
N ASP A 175 -8.81 -4.22 14.64
CA ASP A 175 -8.46 -5.43 13.90
C ASP A 175 -6.93 -5.52 13.71
N HIS A 176 -6.29 -6.17 14.67
CA HIS A 176 -4.84 -6.32 14.81
C HIS A 176 -4.14 -6.90 13.56
N LYS A 177 -4.87 -7.57 12.65
CA LYS A 177 -4.28 -8.18 11.44
C LYS A 177 -4.04 -7.19 10.30
N LEU A 178 -4.82 -6.11 10.23
CA LEU A 178 -4.77 -5.17 9.09
C LEU A 178 -3.63 -4.16 9.20
N GLU A 179 -3.24 -3.76 10.41
CA GLU A 179 -2.14 -2.82 10.63
C GLU A 179 -0.75 -3.47 10.63
N TYR A 180 -0.65 -4.75 11.06
CA TYR A 180 0.61 -5.50 11.08
C TYR A 180 1.31 -5.55 9.70
N ARG A 181 0.54 -5.50 8.61
CA ARG A 181 1.05 -5.57 7.23
C ARG A 181 1.58 -4.24 6.68
N LYS A 182 1.23 -3.09 7.28
CA LYS A 182 1.61 -1.76 6.77
C LYS A 182 2.94 -1.24 7.31
N LEU A 183 3.43 -1.75 8.43
CA LEU A 183 4.51 -1.11 9.20
C LEU A 183 5.90 -1.76 9.05
N THR A 184 6.03 -2.89 8.35
CA THR A 184 7.32 -3.57 8.13
C THR A 184 8.31 -2.82 7.23
N HIS A 185 8.00 -1.59 6.80
CA HIS A 185 8.86 -0.75 5.96
C HIS A 185 9.40 0.52 6.63
N GLN A 186 9.14 0.77 7.93
CA GLN A 186 9.73 1.90 8.65
C GLN A 186 10.91 1.48 9.53
N LYS A 187 11.97 2.28 9.50
CA LYS A 187 13.17 2.16 10.34
C LYS A 187 12.75 1.91 11.78
N SER A 188 13.29 0.85 12.37
CA SER A 188 13.27 0.58 13.80
C SER A 188 13.68 1.83 14.59
N LEU A 189 12.74 2.46 15.28
CA LEU A 189 13.04 3.45 16.30
C LEU A 189 13.67 2.71 17.48
N SER A 190 14.92 3.02 17.81
CA SER A 190 15.54 2.47 19.02
C SER A 190 14.94 3.17 20.25
N ILE A 191 14.62 2.41 21.30
CA ILE A 191 14.02 2.93 22.54
C ILE A 191 14.84 4.09 23.14
N ASP A 192 16.17 4.03 23.03
CA ASP A 192 17.09 5.06 23.52
C ASP A 192 16.94 6.42 22.80
N SER A 193 16.22 6.48 21.68
CA SER A 193 16.00 7.71 20.89
C SER A 193 14.68 8.44 21.22
N LEU A 194 13.87 7.90 22.14
CA LEU A 194 12.52 8.38 22.44
C LEU A 194 12.46 9.49 23.52
N ASN A 195 13.57 9.81 24.17
CA ASN A 195 13.59 10.92 25.12
C ASN A 195 13.27 12.25 24.39
N GLU A 196 12.29 12.97 24.91
CA GLU A 196 11.81 14.28 24.43
C GLU A 196 11.10 14.31 23.06
N GLN A 197 10.77 13.16 22.45
CA GLN A 197 10.04 13.13 21.18
C GLN A 197 8.52 13.28 21.36
N ARG A 198 7.90 14.11 20.51
CA ARG A 198 6.45 14.21 20.35
C ARG A 198 5.94 13.02 19.54
N LEU A 199 5.07 12.21 20.14
CA LEU A 199 4.46 11.04 19.50
C LEU A 199 2.97 11.30 19.22
N THR A 200 2.43 10.71 18.17
CA THR A 200 1.04 10.85 17.73
C THR A 200 0.20 9.67 18.25
N ILE A 201 -0.96 9.93 18.88
CA ILE A 201 -1.70 8.96 19.72
C ILE A 201 -2.14 7.67 18.99
N GLY A 202 -2.31 7.65 17.67
CA GLY A 202 -2.64 6.40 16.96
C GLY A 202 -1.42 5.59 16.54
N ARG A 203 -0.53 6.22 15.77
CA ARG A 203 0.53 5.51 15.05
C ARG A 203 1.67 5.06 15.96
N ASP A 204 2.07 5.92 16.88
CA ASP A 204 3.35 5.75 17.56
C ASP A 204 3.20 4.90 18.84
N LEU A 205 2.04 4.96 19.51
CA LEU A 205 1.69 4.04 20.61
C LEU A 205 1.47 2.60 20.10
N PHE A 206 0.89 2.44 18.91
CA PHE A 206 0.78 1.14 18.26
C PHE A 206 2.16 0.56 17.91
N CYS A 207 3.07 1.37 17.35
CA CYS A 207 4.46 0.97 17.12
C CYS A 207 5.19 0.55 18.42
N LEU A 208 4.93 1.24 19.53
CA LEU A 208 5.48 0.86 20.84
C LEU A 208 4.95 -0.50 21.32
N SER A 209 3.68 -0.81 21.07
CA SER A 209 3.10 -2.14 21.40
C SER A 209 3.73 -3.29 20.63
N ILE A 210 4.11 -3.05 19.37
CA ILE A 210 4.83 -4.04 18.56
C ILE A 210 6.24 -4.31 19.13
N TYR A 211 6.90 -3.26 19.63
CA TYR A 211 8.28 -3.36 20.13
C TYR A 211 8.39 -3.92 21.54
N LEU A 212 7.43 -3.59 22.40
CA LEU A 212 7.50 -3.91 23.83
C LEU A 212 6.75 -5.20 24.19
N GLY A 213 5.80 -5.64 23.37
CA GLY A 213 4.95 -6.81 23.65
C GLY A 213 3.63 -6.39 24.29
N GLU A 214 3.05 -7.24 25.15
CA GLU A 214 1.83 -6.86 25.90
C GLU A 214 2.10 -5.58 26.69
N ILE A 215 1.27 -4.56 26.44
CA ILE A 215 1.31 -3.27 27.10
C ILE A 215 0.05 -3.14 27.96
N THR A 216 0.23 -2.79 29.23
CA THR A 216 -0.88 -2.31 30.06
C THR A 216 -0.71 -0.81 30.26
N ALA A 217 -1.67 -0.02 29.75
CA ALA A 217 -1.71 1.41 29.98
C ALA A 217 -2.64 1.72 31.15
N ARG A 218 -2.17 2.47 32.15
CA ARG A 218 -2.99 3.00 33.23
C ARG A 218 -2.87 4.51 33.31
N LYS A 219 -3.98 5.18 33.60
CA LYS A 219 -3.97 6.60 33.92
C LYS A 219 -3.46 6.76 35.35
N GLU A 220 -2.43 7.58 35.55
CA GLU A 220 -1.97 7.90 36.90
C GLU A 220 -2.98 8.84 37.58
N ALA A 221 -3.07 8.78 38.91
CA ALA A 221 -4.19 9.30 39.69
C ALA A 221 -4.67 10.71 39.27
N SER A 222 -5.99 10.88 39.39
CA SER A 222 -6.81 12.02 38.97
C SER A 222 -6.16 13.39 39.17
N GLY A 223 -5.66 13.99 38.09
CA GLY A 223 -5.35 15.42 38.02
C GLY A 223 -4.23 15.82 37.07
N SER A 224 -3.31 14.91 36.70
CA SER A 224 -2.05 15.27 36.04
C SER A 224 -2.01 15.06 34.53
N GLY A 225 -3.01 14.40 33.93
CA GLY A 225 -2.96 14.04 32.50
C GLY A 225 -1.83 13.06 32.16
N LEU A 226 -1.25 12.41 33.16
CA LEU A 226 -0.17 11.43 33.05
C LEU A 226 -0.73 10.02 32.84
N TYR A 227 -0.10 9.30 31.93
CA TYR A 227 -0.37 7.91 31.59
C TYR A 227 0.92 7.12 31.74
N VAL A 228 0.78 5.91 32.28
CA VAL A 228 1.89 4.97 32.48
C VAL A 228 1.64 3.75 31.62
N VAL A 229 2.60 3.43 30.76
CA VAL A 229 2.64 2.18 30.00
C VAL A 229 3.67 1.27 30.62
N GLU A 230 3.21 0.10 31.08
CA GLU A 230 4.05 -0.97 31.59
C GLU A 230 4.24 -2.06 30.53
N SER A 231 5.50 -2.45 30.31
CA SER A 231 5.82 -3.65 29.56
C SER A 231 7.15 -4.25 30.02
N ASN A 232 7.19 -5.56 30.24
CA ASN A 232 8.40 -6.31 30.64
C ASN A 232 9.20 -5.67 31.81
N LYS A 233 8.49 -5.18 32.85
CA LYS A 233 9.05 -4.48 34.03
C LYS A 233 9.71 -3.13 33.75
N ARG A 234 9.41 -2.50 32.60
CA ARG A 234 9.80 -1.13 32.29
C ARG A 234 8.56 -0.26 32.28
N GLU A 235 8.67 0.91 32.90
CA GLU A 235 7.62 1.93 32.94
C GLU A 235 7.99 3.09 32.03
N ILE A 236 7.05 3.47 31.16
CA ILE A 236 7.14 4.70 30.37
C ILE A 236 6.00 5.61 30.81
N VAL A 237 6.35 6.80 31.29
CA VAL A 237 5.39 7.82 31.70
C VAL A 237 5.27 8.86 30.59
N PHE A 238 4.05 9.19 30.21
CA PHE A 238 3.77 10.20 29.19
C PHE A 238 2.56 11.07 29.53
N THR A 239 2.55 12.30 29.02
CA THR A 239 1.37 13.18 29.04
C THR A 239 0.71 13.22 27.67
N VAL A 240 -0.60 13.45 27.67
CA VAL A 240 -1.40 13.60 26.46
C VAL A 240 -2.03 15.00 26.45
N ALA A 241 -1.72 15.79 25.42
CA ALA A 241 -2.34 17.10 25.18
C ALA A 241 -2.49 17.35 23.68
N ASN A 242 -3.67 17.79 23.23
CA ASN A 242 -3.94 18.16 21.82
C ASN A 242 -3.40 17.13 20.81
N ASP A 243 -3.86 15.87 20.93
CA ASP A 243 -3.45 14.71 20.12
C ASP A 243 -1.95 14.39 20.10
N THR A 244 -1.19 15.01 21.01
CA THR A 244 0.25 14.85 21.14
C THR A 244 0.58 14.12 22.44
N VAL A 245 1.42 13.10 22.33
CA VAL A 245 2.00 12.36 23.45
C VAL A 245 3.42 12.89 23.71
N THR A 246 3.72 13.25 24.95
CA THR A 246 5.08 13.63 25.36
C THR A 246 5.56 12.63 26.39
N VAL A 247 6.68 11.94 26.09
CA VAL A 247 7.32 11.06 27.07
C VAL A 247 7.95 11.92 28.16
N VAL A 248 7.47 11.75 29.39
CA VAL A 248 7.93 12.47 30.58
C VAL A 248 9.09 11.75 31.24
N SER A 249 9.09 10.41 31.19
CA SER A 249 10.22 9.57 31.57
C SER A 249 10.14 8.21 30.89
N GLY A 250 11.26 7.75 30.33
CA GLY A 250 11.45 6.37 29.87
C GLY A 250 12.34 5.56 30.81
N PRO A 251 12.45 4.23 30.62
CA PRO A 251 13.45 3.41 31.29
C PRO A 251 14.89 3.82 30.93
#